data_AF-A0A7V4G743-F1
#
_entry.id   AF-A0A7V4G743-F1
#
_cell.length_a   1.000
_cell.length_b   1.000
_cell.length_c   1.000
_cell.angle_alpha   90.00
_cell.angle_beta   90.00
_cell.angle_gamma   90.00
#
_symmetry.space_group_name_H-M   'P 1'
#
loop_
_entity.id
_entity.type
_entity.pdbx_description
1 polymer ?
#
loop_
_entity_poly.entity_id
_entity_poly.type
_entity_poly.pdbx_seq_one_letter_code
_entity_poly.pdbx_strand_id
1 'polypeptide(L)'
;LMLAAGVMPPPARAEVTSDQVKIAVDKAIRYIKSTQRNGQWQDFGRQGGSTALNLLALQENPFLQEQLDWLQEFRPPLVVIAAGDPHLAARLAGQGMEIIYIAPDEGLLRLALAGGVHWVILEGNEAGGHVGVHSTLTLAQMALEMRRREPQLFADRFVVLAGGIYNRETAWRAAMLGADAVQMGTVYLATREIITTGALSRLYQDLVLGARPGDTTLSGESVGLRVRSLKTPKIEAIKALERRYFSQGGDEAGFRRELEGLAAHSLLLAARGVDAPGGHPQDEETCRREGQFMSGAVAGLIRETRAMADLHEELALGELPEPVPDLKEFAAPLPSRPVSSGNGRERVAITGIALVNALGNTPEEIWQAVLDMKSGIIEVPPSRWDHNLIYDPHPGVPEKTYCRVGAFQNINISRKELGLPPQDFRTMADSTRLTMYLAHHALQDSGLLEADIPRERVGVIISQNSGETASTLSDLVIGLSANKIVSTLRQVVPMTPEQERAAERQIKAGCLTVDDTTLMGRLNCAAGGFISNKYGFMGPCYSVSAACATSLVAIFNAIQMIRNGVIDVAVVGGGEEYLSPAHFIEFSALGVLAGIMGVPRPPREASRPFDRYR
;
A
#
# COMPACT_ATOMS: atom_id res chain seq x y z
N LEU A 1 -13.09 19.86 13.60
CA LEU A 1 -12.51 20.99 12.84
C LEU A 1 -13.45 21.31 11.69
N MET A 2 -13.59 22.58 11.27
CA MET A 2 -14.25 22.89 9.99
C MET A 2 -13.21 22.85 8.87
N LEU A 3 -13.28 21.82 8.02
CA LEU A 3 -12.66 21.82 6.70
C LEU A 3 -13.64 22.47 5.72
N ALA A 4 -13.18 23.46 4.96
CA ALA A 4 -13.99 24.18 3.99
C ALA A 4 -14.14 23.37 2.69
N ALA A 5 -15.10 22.45 2.65
CA ALA A 5 -15.57 21.84 1.42
C ALA A 5 -16.44 22.85 0.65
N GLY A 6 -15.82 23.61 -0.26
CA GLY A 6 -16.48 24.68 -1.01
C GLY A 6 -17.38 24.16 -2.13
N VAL A 7 -18.68 24.02 -1.84
CA VAL A 7 -19.77 23.90 -2.83
C VAL A 7 -20.56 25.22 -2.82
N MET A 8 -20.82 25.80 -4.00
CA MET A 8 -21.44 27.13 -4.13
C MET A 8 -22.93 27.09 -4.47
N PRO A 9 -23.76 27.82 -3.70
CA PRO A 9 -25.03 28.38 -4.17
C PRO A 9 -25.10 29.92 -4.07
N PRO A 10 -26.05 30.55 -4.80
CA PRO A 10 -26.38 31.97 -4.71
C PRO A 10 -27.37 32.27 -3.54
N PRO A 11 -27.52 33.54 -3.09
CA PRO A 11 -28.59 34.04 -2.21
C PRO A 11 -29.56 33.13 -1.42
N ALA A 12 -29.60 33.17 -0.07
CA ALA A 12 -28.59 32.65 0.88
C ALA A 12 -27.58 33.66 1.51
N ARG A 13 -26.62 33.14 2.31
CA ARG A 13 -25.62 33.80 3.19
C ARG A 13 -26.17 34.30 4.54
N ALA A 14 -25.38 34.16 5.61
CA ALA A 14 -25.58 34.79 6.93
C ALA A 14 -24.32 34.65 7.81
N GLU A 15 -24.04 35.64 8.67
CA GLU A 15 -23.47 35.43 10.01
C GLU A 15 -24.04 36.49 10.97
N VAL A 16 -23.74 36.40 12.28
CA VAL A 16 -22.56 37.06 12.91
C VAL A 16 -22.12 36.20 14.12
N THR A 17 -21.04 36.52 14.85
CA THR A 17 -19.95 35.52 15.11
C THR A 17 -19.79 35.11 16.75
N SER A 18 -19.09 34.06 17.58
CA SER A 18 -17.74 33.72 18.58
C SER A 18 -17.20 34.29 20.03
N ASP A 19 -17.91 34.14 21.19
CA ASP A 19 -17.75 33.97 22.68
C ASP A 19 -18.49 32.62 23.24
N GLN A 20 -18.13 31.35 23.73
CA GLN A 20 -17.03 30.31 24.11
C GLN A 20 -17.38 28.86 23.78
N VAL A 21 -18.29 28.27 24.53
CA VAL A 21 -19.67 28.34 24.09
C VAL A 21 -20.54 29.37 24.86
N LYS A 22 -19.93 30.26 25.69
CA LYS A 22 -20.40 31.66 25.95
C LYS A 22 -19.36 32.86 26.11
N ILE A 23 -18.01 32.66 26.08
CA ILE A 23 -16.80 33.53 25.64
C ILE A 23 -15.51 32.88 24.82
N ALA A 24 -15.20 32.39 23.56
CA ALA A 24 -15.48 32.21 22.04
C ALA A 24 -16.45 31.14 21.26
N VAL A 25 -17.76 31.42 20.97
CA VAL A 25 -18.87 30.86 20.10
C VAL A 25 -19.94 31.91 19.64
N ASP A 26 -20.09 33.10 20.29
CA ASP A 26 -20.47 34.52 19.83
C ASP A 26 -19.44 35.89 19.62
N LYS A 27 -18.41 36.35 18.72
CA LYS A 27 -17.44 36.17 17.41
C LYS A 27 -17.08 34.96 16.20
N ALA A 28 -17.64 33.81 15.52
CA ALA A 28 -18.79 32.67 15.33
C ALA A 28 -20.46 32.64 15.32
N ILE A 29 -21.33 32.93 16.36
CA ILE A 29 -22.84 33.04 16.45
C ILE A 29 -23.58 34.35 16.99
N ARG A 30 -23.13 35.24 17.91
CA ARG A 30 -23.89 36.41 18.51
C ARG A 30 -23.25 37.83 18.58
N TYR A 31 -22.09 38.10 17.97
CA TYR A 31 -21.64 39.48 17.61
C TYR A 31 -22.67 40.20 16.67
N ILE A 32 -23.74 39.47 16.32
CA ILE A 32 -25.05 39.86 15.77
C ILE A 32 -25.61 41.10 16.45
N LYS A 33 -25.62 41.14 17.79
CA LYS A 33 -26.39 42.16 18.52
C LYS A 33 -25.71 43.54 18.58
N SER A 34 -24.38 43.60 18.42
CA SER A 34 -23.65 44.87 18.33
C SER A 34 -23.59 45.40 16.89
N THR A 35 -23.49 44.53 15.90
CA THR A 35 -23.57 44.93 14.49
C THR A 35 -24.98 45.25 14.03
N GLN A 36 -26.02 44.70 14.68
CA GLN A 36 -27.39 45.21 14.60
C GLN A 36 -27.53 46.67 15.07
N ARG A 37 -26.58 47.21 15.85
CA ARG A 37 -26.53 48.64 16.22
C ARG A 37 -25.60 49.49 15.33
N ASN A 38 -24.61 48.87 14.68
CA ASN A 38 -23.67 49.56 13.77
C ASN A 38 -23.89 49.25 12.27
N GLY A 39 -25.02 48.65 11.89
CA GLY A 39 -25.53 48.51 10.51
C GLY A 39 -24.82 47.52 9.58
N GLN A 40 -23.55 47.18 9.81
CA GLN A 40 -22.70 46.53 8.79
C GLN A 40 -22.99 45.04 8.48
N TRP A 41 -23.94 44.40 9.15
CA TRP A 41 -24.33 43.00 8.84
C TRP A 41 -25.68 42.85 8.11
N GLN A 42 -26.35 43.95 7.75
CA GLN A 42 -27.48 43.88 6.80
C GLN A 42 -27.07 43.46 5.38
N ASP A 43 -25.78 43.57 5.03
CA ASP A 43 -25.25 43.20 3.71
C ASP A 43 -24.74 41.75 3.60
N PHE A 44 -24.71 41.02 4.73
CA PHE A 44 -24.26 39.62 4.76
C PHE A 44 -25.40 38.58 4.77
N GLY A 45 -26.64 38.98 4.45
CA GLY A 45 -27.75 38.06 4.17
C GLY A 45 -28.47 38.45 2.89
N ARG A 46 -27.86 38.11 1.72
CA ARG A 46 -28.27 38.67 0.41
C ARG A 46 -28.16 37.73 -0.81
N GLN A 47 -27.11 36.97 -1.14
CA GLN A 47 -25.72 37.02 -0.70
C GLN A 47 -24.89 35.70 -0.84
N GLY A 48 -25.48 34.49 -0.87
CA GLY A 48 -24.70 33.24 -1.02
C GLY A 48 -25.25 31.96 -0.37
N GLY A 49 -24.64 31.49 0.71
CA GLY A 49 -24.57 30.04 1.02
C GLY A 49 -25.75 29.33 1.70
N SER A 50 -25.80 28.02 1.41
CA SER A 50 -26.44 26.94 2.17
C SER A 50 -25.47 26.40 3.22
N THR A 51 -25.88 26.33 4.49
CA THR A 51 -25.01 25.82 5.57
C THR A 51 -24.96 24.29 5.58
N ALA A 52 -23.76 23.73 5.54
CA ALA A 52 -23.53 22.28 5.71
C ALA A 52 -22.96 21.98 7.10
N LEU A 53 -23.38 20.86 7.70
CA LEU A 53 -22.76 20.31 8.91
C LEU A 53 -21.75 19.21 8.53
N ASN A 54 -20.60 19.14 9.20
CA ASN A 54 -19.62 18.06 9.01
C ASN A 54 -19.55 17.20 10.29
N LEU A 55 -19.70 15.89 10.13
CA LEU A 55 -19.81 14.88 11.20
C LEU A 55 -18.71 13.81 11.06
N LEU A 56 -18.13 13.43 12.21
CA LEU A 56 -17.25 12.26 12.34
C LEU A 56 -18.00 11.15 13.09
N ALA A 57 -18.54 10.20 12.35
CA ALA A 57 -19.40 9.12 12.85
C ALA A 57 -18.61 7.85 13.23
N LEU A 58 -17.45 8.05 13.87
CA LEU A 58 -16.62 6.98 14.44
C LEU A 58 -17.15 6.58 15.82
N GLN A 59 -17.00 5.31 16.22
CA GLN A 59 -17.45 4.84 17.53
C GLN A 59 -16.66 5.49 18.68
N GLU A 60 -15.44 5.93 18.38
CA GLU A 60 -14.52 6.61 19.28
C GLU A 60 -14.87 8.10 19.51
N ASN A 61 -15.90 8.66 18.85
CA ASN A 61 -16.36 10.03 19.07
C ASN A 61 -17.31 10.08 20.29
N PRO A 62 -16.90 10.58 21.46
CA PRO A 62 -17.73 10.57 22.66
C PRO A 62 -18.94 11.52 22.57
N PHE A 63 -18.94 12.46 21.63
CA PHE A 63 -20.01 13.43 21.41
C PHE A 63 -20.95 13.03 20.26
N LEU A 64 -20.80 11.82 19.69
CA LEU A 64 -21.58 11.40 18.52
C LEU A 64 -23.10 11.44 18.77
N GLN A 65 -23.57 11.02 19.96
CA GLN A 65 -25.00 11.07 20.27
C GLN A 65 -25.52 12.51 20.34
N GLU A 66 -24.80 13.42 21.04
CA GLU A 66 -25.17 14.84 21.12
C GLU A 66 -25.23 15.49 19.73
N GLN A 67 -24.28 15.14 18.85
CA GLN A 67 -24.24 15.61 17.45
C GLN A 67 -25.40 15.04 16.60
N LEU A 68 -25.85 13.81 16.87
CA LEU A 68 -27.01 13.21 16.23
C LEU A 68 -28.34 13.78 16.74
N ASP A 69 -28.41 14.18 18.01
CA ASP A 69 -29.57 14.85 18.58
C ASP A 69 -29.70 16.27 18.02
N TRP A 70 -28.58 17.00 17.89
CA TRP A 70 -28.54 18.30 17.18
C TRP A 70 -28.94 18.17 15.70
N LEU A 71 -28.55 17.10 15.01
CA LEU A 71 -28.99 16.87 13.63
C LEU A 71 -30.51 16.69 13.51
N GLN A 72 -31.16 16.09 14.51
CA GLN A 72 -32.61 15.94 14.55
C GLN A 72 -33.34 17.24 14.90
N GLU A 73 -32.75 18.09 15.76
CA GLU A 73 -33.29 19.40 16.15
C GLU A 73 -33.14 20.43 15.02
N PHE A 74 -31.93 20.64 14.51
CA PHE A 74 -31.62 21.72 13.56
C PHE A 74 -31.91 21.36 12.09
N ARG A 75 -31.90 20.07 11.73
CA ARG A 75 -32.12 19.55 10.36
C ARG A 75 -31.43 20.39 9.27
N PRO A 76 -30.09 20.51 9.29
CA PRO A 76 -29.36 21.25 8.27
C PRO A 76 -29.64 20.68 6.87
N PRO A 77 -29.66 21.53 5.82
CA PRO A 77 -30.02 21.10 4.46
C PRO A 77 -28.98 20.17 3.83
N LEU A 78 -27.77 20.07 4.39
CA LEU A 78 -26.68 19.25 3.88
C LEU A 78 -25.81 18.74 5.05
N VAL A 79 -25.51 17.44 5.05
CA VAL A 79 -24.64 16.79 6.06
C VAL A 79 -23.50 16.06 5.38
N VAL A 80 -22.27 16.43 5.70
CA VAL A 80 -21.05 15.73 5.29
C VAL A 80 -20.67 14.74 6.40
N ILE A 81 -20.58 13.45 6.07
CA ILE A 81 -20.06 12.40 6.95
C ILE A 81 -18.64 12.11 6.48
N ALA A 82 -17.65 12.66 7.19
CA ALA A 82 -16.24 12.62 6.79
C ALA A 82 -15.52 11.33 7.20
N ALA A 83 -16.07 10.59 8.15
CA ALA A 83 -15.67 9.23 8.50
C ALA A 83 -16.82 8.53 9.25
N GLY A 84 -16.89 7.20 9.20
CA GLY A 84 -17.85 6.40 9.98
C GLY A 84 -18.74 5.48 9.16
N ASP A 85 -19.69 4.83 9.84
CA ASP A 85 -20.54 3.77 9.29
C ASP A 85 -21.51 4.26 8.18
N PRO A 86 -21.47 3.68 6.95
CA PRO A 86 -22.45 3.96 5.88
C PRO A 86 -23.91 3.76 6.30
N HIS A 87 -24.22 2.88 7.26
CA HIS A 87 -25.60 2.69 7.72
C HIS A 87 -26.15 3.93 8.43
N LEU A 88 -25.29 4.77 9.04
CA LEU A 88 -25.71 6.07 9.54
C LEU A 88 -26.08 7.02 8.40
N ALA A 89 -25.28 7.05 7.33
CA ALA A 89 -25.55 7.86 6.15
C ALA A 89 -26.92 7.50 5.54
N ALA A 90 -27.18 6.20 5.35
CA ALA A 90 -28.47 5.69 4.91
C ALA A 90 -29.62 6.08 5.86
N ARG A 91 -29.40 6.00 7.18
CA ARG A 91 -30.41 6.37 8.20
C ARG A 91 -30.76 7.86 8.18
N LEU A 92 -29.79 8.75 7.94
CA LEU A 92 -30.02 10.19 7.87
C LEU A 92 -30.62 10.62 6.52
N ALA A 93 -30.19 9.99 5.41
CA ALA A 93 -30.83 10.14 4.10
C ALA A 93 -32.31 9.72 4.16
N GLY A 94 -32.62 8.59 4.81
CA GLY A 94 -33.99 8.13 5.07
C GLY A 94 -34.83 9.03 5.98
N GLN A 95 -34.24 10.05 6.62
CA GLN A 95 -34.94 11.11 7.36
C GLN A 95 -35.17 12.39 6.54
N GLY A 96 -34.75 12.41 5.26
CA GLY A 96 -34.91 13.54 4.34
C GLY A 96 -33.82 14.61 4.45
N MET A 97 -32.64 14.26 4.98
CA MET A 97 -31.46 15.13 4.95
C MET A 97 -30.59 14.78 3.72
N GLU A 98 -30.08 15.78 3.00
CA GLU A 98 -29.13 15.51 1.91
C GLU A 98 -27.76 15.14 2.48
N ILE A 99 -27.24 13.98 2.09
CA ILE A 99 -26.00 13.42 2.64
C ILE A 99 -24.89 13.44 1.60
N ILE A 100 -23.72 13.92 2.03
CA ILE A 100 -22.43 13.70 1.39
C ILE A 100 -21.64 12.72 2.25
N TYR A 101 -21.14 11.62 1.69
CA TYR A 101 -20.35 10.63 2.41
C TYR A 101 -18.94 10.51 1.82
N ILE A 102 -17.89 10.49 2.65
CA ILE A 102 -16.51 10.26 2.17
C ILE A 102 -16.20 8.75 2.19
N ALA A 103 -15.96 8.18 1.02
CA ALA A 103 -15.60 6.78 0.81
C ALA A 103 -14.13 6.66 0.36
N PRO A 104 -13.21 6.16 1.22
CA PRO A 104 -11.80 5.95 0.87
C PRO A 104 -11.51 4.67 0.06
N ASP A 105 -12.53 3.84 -0.22
CA ASP A 105 -12.41 2.55 -0.94
C ASP A 105 -13.70 2.14 -1.68
N GLU A 106 -13.60 1.11 -2.51
CA GLU A 106 -14.69 0.56 -3.35
C GLU A 106 -15.85 -0.03 -2.52
N GLY A 107 -15.57 -0.62 -1.35
CA GLY A 107 -16.58 -1.23 -0.48
C GLY A 107 -17.45 -0.19 0.20
N LEU A 108 -16.84 0.86 0.77
CA LEU A 108 -17.55 1.99 1.36
C LEU A 108 -18.31 2.82 0.31
N LEU A 109 -17.77 2.97 -0.91
CA LEU A 109 -18.49 3.54 -2.05
C LEU A 109 -19.77 2.74 -2.35
N ARG A 110 -19.64 1.41 -2.50
CA ARG A 110 -20.77 0.52 -2.78
C ARG A 110 -21.85 0.61 -1.69
N LEU A 111 -21.45 0.60 -0.42
CA LEU A 111 -22.37 0.67 0.72
C LEU A 111 -23.08 2.02 0.82
N ALA A 112 -22.39 3.14 0.58
CA ALA A 112 -23.01 4.47 0.59
C ALA A 112 -24.06 4.62 -0.53
N LEU A 113 -23.74 4.24 -1.76
CA LEU A 113 -24.67 4.28 -2.89
C LEU A 113 -25.87 3.34 -2.68
N ALA A 114 -25.63 2.12 -2.18
CA ALA A 114 -26.69 1.17 -1.85
C ALA A 114 -27.59 1.65 -0.71
N GLY A 115 -27.02 2.40 0.25
CA GLY A 115 -27.73 3.09 1.32
C GLY A 115 -28.53 4.32 0.89
N GLY A 116 -28.50 4.69 -0.40
CA GLY A 116 -29.25 5.84 -0.92
C GLY A 116 -28.56 7.19 -0.76
N VAL A 117 -27.24 7.23 -0.50
CA VAL A 117 -26.48 8.48 -0.48
C VAL A 117 -26.34 9.03 -1.90
N HIS A 118 -26.78 10.27 -2.13
CA HIS A 118 -26.69 10.92 -3.44
C HIS A 118 -25.27 11.36 -3.79
N TRP A 119 -24.49 11.87 -2.85
CA TRP A 119 -23.13 12.39 -3.11
C TRP A 119 -22.08 11.58 -2.37
N VAL A 120 -21.16 10.95 -3.11
CA VAL A 120 -20.05 10.20 -2.51
C VAL A 120 -18.72 10.82 -2.93
N ILE A 121 -17.94 11.27 -1.95
CA ILE A 121 -16.57 11.78 -2.18
C ILE A 121 -15.60 10.62 -2.13
N LEU A 122 -14.85 10.46 -3.21
CA LEU A 122 -13.71 9.56 -3.29
C LEU A 122 -12.45 10.35 -3.00
N GLU A 123 -11.92 10.17 -1.78
CA GLU A 123 -10.79 10.93 -1.27
C GLU A 123 -9.48 10.15 -1.43
N GLY A 124 -8.75 10.49 -2.49
CA GLY A 124 -7.44 9.91 -2.78
C GLY A 124 -6.38 10.36 -1.78
N ASN A 125 -5.34 9.54 -1.64
CA ASN A 125 -4.24 9.76 -0.69
C ASN A 125 -3.44 11.05 -0.95
N GLU A 126 -3.67 11.75 -2.07
CA GLU A 126 -3.14 13.07 -2.42
C GLU A 126 -3.88 14.23 -1.74
N ALA A 127 -5.04 13.98 -1.11
CA ALA A 127 -5.80 14.95 -0.32
C ALA A 127 -5.07 15.32 0.99
N GLY A 128 -5.59 16.34 1.69
CA GLY A 128 -4.99 16.90 2.90
C GLY A 128 -5.88 16.71 4.12
N GLY A 129 -5.36 16.10 5.18
CA GLY A 129 -6.17 15.61 6.30
C GLY A 129 -6.00 14.12 6.47
N HIS A 130 -7.00 13.47 7.06
CA HIS A 130 -7.13 12.01 7.01
C HIS A 130 -7.41 11.58 5.56
N VAL A 131 -6.88 10.44 5.10
CA VAL A 131 -7.02 9.99 3.71
C VAL A 131 -7.09 8.46 3.57
N GLY A 132 -7.63 7.97 2.45
CA GLY A 132 -7.61 6.55 2.09
C GLY A 132 -6.22 6.01 1.71
N VAL A 133 -6.18 4.73 1.32
CA VAL A 133 -4.94 4.08 0.82
C VAL A 133 -4.70 4.38 -0.67
N HIS A 134 -5.77 4.50 -1.45
CA HIS A 134 -5.74 4.59 -2.91
C HIS A 134 -5.45 6.01 -3.41
N SER A 135 -4.89 6.13 -4.63
CA SER A 135 -4.77 7.42 -5.32
C SER A 135 -6.13 7.90 -5.84
N THR A 136 -6.27 9.19 -6.09
CA THR A 136 -7.47 9.80 -6.69
C THR A 136 -7.80 9.15 -8.04
N LEU A 137 -6.76 8.85 -8.83
CA LEU A 137 -6.87 8.16 -10.12
C LEU A 137 -7.36 6.70 -9.95
N THR A 138 -6.84 5.98 -8.94
CA THR A 138 -7.27 4.60 -8.64
C THR A 138 -8.73 4.54 -8.24
N LEU A 139 -9.19 5.45 -7.37
CA LEU A 139 -10.59 5.51 -6.93
C LEU A 139 -11.53 5.88 -8.08
N ALA A 140 -11.14 6.83 -8.94
CA ALA A 140 -11.92 7.16 -10.14
C ALA A 140 -12.04 5.94 -11.08
N GLN A 141 -10.97 5.18 -11.27
CA GLN A 141 -10.96 3.97 -12.11
C GLN A 141 -11.83 2.84 -11.52
N MET A 142 -11.82 2.66 -10.19
CA MET A 142 -12.75 1.76 -9.48
C MET A 142 -14.20 2.19 -9.66
N ALA A 143 -14.50 3.47 -9.48
CA ALA A 143 -15.86 4.00 -9.61
C ALA A 143 -16.40 3.90 -11.04
N LEU A 144 -15.58 4.18 -12.06
CA LEU A 144 -15.92 3.96 -13.47
C LEU A 144 -16.23 2.49 -13.76
N GLU A 145 -15.43 1.56 -13.24
CA GLU A 145 -15.66 0.13 -13.43
C GLU A 145 -16.92 -0.37 -12.71
N MET A 146 -17.19 0.12 -11.49
CA MET A 146 -18.44 -0.17 -10.77
C MET A 146 -19.65 0.43 -11.51
N ARG A 147 -19.56 1.67 -11.99
CA ARG A 147 -20.61 2.35 -12.79
C ARG A 147 -20.87 1.62 -14.12
N ARG A 148 -19.86 0.96 -14.70
CA ARG A 148 -19.99 0.08 -15.88
C ARG A 148 -20.66 -1.26 -15.57
N ARG A 149 -20.38 -1.87 -14.42
CA ARG A 149 -20.94 -3.18 -14.03
C ARG A 149 -22.36 -3.06 -13.45
N GLU A 150 -22.61 -2.04 -12.66
CA GLU A 150 -23.81 -1.86 -11.83
C GLU A 150 -24.41 -0.46 -12.03
N PRO A 151 -24.82 -0.07 -13.25
CA PRO A 151 -25.28 1.30 -13.54
C PRO A 151 -26.49 1.73 -12.69
N GLN A 152 -27.34 0.78 -12.27
CA GLN A 152 -28.48 1.03 -11.38
C GLN A 152 -28.06 1.57 -9.99
N LEU A 153 -26.83 1.27 -9.56
CA LEU A 153 -26.26 1.74 -8.31
C LEU A 153 -25.83 3.23 -8.39
N PHE A 154 -25.72 3.78 -9.60
CA PHE A 154 -25.33 5.18 -9.86
C PHE A 154 -26.48 6.03 -10.44
N ALA A 155 -27.66 5.46 -10.66
CA ALA A 155 -28.85 6.23 -11.03
C ALA A 155 -29.13 7.29 -9.96
N ASP A 156 -29.28 8.54 -10.38
CA ASP A 156 -29.48 9.73 -9.52
C ASP A 156 -28.46 9.89 -8.37
N ARG A 157 -27.20 9.46 -8.59
CA ARG A 157 -26.10 9.59 -7.62
C ARG A 157 -24.79 10.03 -8.27
N PHE A 158 -24.05 10.87 -7.56
CA PHE A 158 -22.92 11.67 -8.04
C PHE A 158 -21.62 11.32 -7.30
N VAL A 159 -20.54 11.15 -8.07
CA VAL A 159 -19.19 10.88 -7.59
C VAL A 159 -18.39 12.18 -7.58
N VAL A 160 -17.90 12.55 -6.41
CA VAL A 160 -17.02 13.71 -6.21
C VAL A 160 -15.58 13.21 -6.07
N LEU A 161 -14.63 13.74 -6.84
CA LEU A 161 -13.21 13.39 -6.64
C LEU A 161 -12.52 14.42 -5.72
N ALA A 162 -11.70 13.92 -4.79
CA ALA A 162 -10.87 14.72 -3.89
C ALA A 162 -9.42 14.20 -3.84
N GLY A 163 -8.47 15.13 -3.72
CA GLY A 163 -7.04 14.85 -3.87
C GLY A 163 -6.52 15.25 -5.25
N GLY A 164 -5.27 15.73 -5.33
CA GLY A 164 -4.62 16.17 -6.58
C GLY A 164 -5.20 17.42 -7.28
N ILE A 165 -6.42 17.84 -6.94
CA ILE A 165 -7.17 18.91 -7.61
C ILE A 165 -6.99 20.25 -6.88
N TYR A 166 -6.63 21.31 -7.62
CA TYR A 166 -6.37 22.64 -7.06
C TYR A 166 -6.60 23.83 -8.02
N ASN A 167 -6.79 23.60 -9.31
CA ASN A 167 -6.96 24.62 -10.37
C ASN A 167 -7.91 24.12 -11.46
N ARG A 168 -8.25 24.96 -12.45
CA ARG A 168 -9.17 24.56 -13.53
C ARG A 168 -8.71 23.34 -14.33
N GLU A 169 -7.42 23.24 -14.65
CA GLU A 169 -6.84 22.12 -15.41
C GLU A 169 -7.02 20.78 -14.69
N THR A 170 -6.74 20.74 -13.38
CA THR A 170 -6.90 19.52 -12.57
C THR A 170 -8.38 19.19 -12.31
N ALA A 171 -9.26 20.19 -12.19
CA ALA A 171 -10.69 19.97 -12.09
C ALA A 171 -11.28 19.40 -13.39
N TRP A 172 -10.83 19.89 -14.56
CA TRP A 172 -11.20 19.33 -15.86
C TRP A 172 -10.70 17.89 -16.03
N ARG A 173 -9.46 17.58 -15.61
CA ARG A 173 -8.96 16.19 -15.59
C ARG A 173 -9.82 15.28 -14.72
N ALA A 174 -10.29 15.74 -13.56
CA ALA A 174 -11.22 14.97 -12.73
C ALA A 174 -12.55 14.68 -13.45
N ALA A 175 -13.12 15.67 -14.15
CA ALA A 175 -14.32 15.47 -14.97
C ALA A 175 -14.08 14.47 -16.12
N MET A 176 -12.90 14.50 -16.77
CA MET A 176 -12.52 13.49 -17.77
C MET A 176 -12.34 12.08 -17.19
N LEU A 177 -12.07 11.97 -15.89
CA LEU A 177 -12.08 10.70 -15.13
C LEU A 177 -13.49 10.31 -14.62
N GLY A 178 -14.54 10.99 -15.08
CA GLY A 178 -15.93 10.67 -14.77
C GLY A 178 -16.46 11.25 -13.45
N ALA A 179 -15.76 12.23 -12.87
CA ALA A 179 -16.25 12.97 -11.71
C ALA A 179 -17.44 13.86 -12.07
N ASP A 180 -18.49 13.81 -11.26
CA ASP A 180 -19.66 14.67 -11.37
C ASP A 180 -19.45 16.01 -10.64
N ALA A 181 -18.54 16.04 -9.64
CA ALA A 181 -18.04 17.25 -8.99
C ALA A 181 -16.62 17.04 -8.41
N VAL A 182 -16.03 18.07 -7.79
CA VAL A 182 -14.68 18.03 -7.21
C VAL A 182 -14.60 18.69 -5.82
N GLN A 183 -13.78 18.14 -4.92
CA GLN A 183 -13.44 18.73 -3.62
C GLN A 183 -11.97 19.17 -3.59
N MET A 184 -11.73 20.44 -3.23
CA MET A 184 -10.45 21.14 -3.39
C MET A 184 -9.92 21.77 -2.09
N GLY A 185 -9.97 21.05 -0.96
CA GLY A 185 -9.70 21.63 0.37
C GLY A 185 -8.34 22.34 0.53
N THR A 186 -7.30 21.92 -0.19
CA THR A 186 -5.92 22.47 0.01
C THR A 186 -5.73 23.86 -0.60
N VAL A 187 -6.34 24.20 -1.73
CA VAL A 187 -6.20 25.55 -2.33
C VAL A 187 -6.94 26.62 -1.52
N TYR A 188 -7.99 26.25 -0.79
CA TYR A 188 -8.70 27.18 0.11
C TYR A 188 -7.82 27.66 1.28
N LEU A 189 -6.78 26.89 1.66
CA LEU A 189 -5.79 27.31 2.66
C LEU A 189 -4.97 28.54 2.21
N ALA A 190 -4.92 28.82 0.90
CA ALA A 190 -4.30 30.00 0.30
C ALA A 190 -5.29 31.12 -0.06
N THR A 191 -6.56 31.04 0.38
CA THR A 191 -7.50 32.16 0.18
C THR A 191 -7.23 33.31 1.16
N ARG A 192 -7.52 34.54 0.75
CA ARG A 192 -7.45 35.73 1.63
C ARG A 192 -8.44 35.62 2.78
N GLU A 193 -9.62 35.06 2.49
CA GLU A 193 -10.77 34.93 3.37
C GLU A 193 -10.53 33.98 4.55
N ILE A 194 -9.74 32.91 4.38
CA ILE A 194 -9.50 31.95 5.47
C ILE A 194 -8.69 32.55 6.64
N ILE A 195 -7.95 33.64 6.37
CA ILE A 195 -7.24 34.41 7.40
C ILE A 195 -8.09 35.57 7.93
N THR A 196 -8.82 36.31 7.08
CA THR A 196 -9.62 37.46 7.54
C THR A 196 -10.86 37.06 8.35
N THR A 197 -11.42 35.87 8.10
CA THR A 197 -12.44 35.24 8.98
C THR A 197 -11.86 34.67 10.26
N GLY A 198 -10.52 34.63 10.40
CA GLY A 198 -9.83 33.92 11.47
C GLY A 198 -10.04 32.40 11.45
N ALA A 199 -10.47 31.82 10.32
CA ALA A 199 -10.73 30.40 10.18
C ALA A 199 -9.45 29.55 10.34
N LEU A 200 -8.30 30.10 9.92
CA LEU A 200 -6.97 29.50 10.00
C LEU A 200 -5.92 30.53 10.48
N SER A 201 -4.81 30.06 11.05
CA SER A 201 -3.70 30.91 11.48
C SER A 201 -2.86 31.39 10.28
N ARG A 202 -2.27 32.59 10.39
CA ARG A 202 -1.44 33.17 9.31
C ARG A 202 -0.21 32.29 9.01
N LEU A 203 0.43 31.77 10.06
CA LEU A 203 1.53 30.79 9.98
C LEU A 203 1.18 29.59 9.07
N TYR A 204 -0.03 29.04 9.18
CA TYR A 204 -0.46 27.90 8.38
C TYR A 204 -0.49 28.23 6.88
N GLN A 205 -1.04 29.40 6.53
CA GLN A 205 -1.08 29.86 5.14
C GLN A 205 0.34 30.13 4.60
N ASP A 206 1.19 30.77 5.38
CA ASP A 206 2.59 31.03 4.98
C ASP A 206 3.41 29.75 4.83
N LEU A 207 3.14 28.72 5.65
CA LEU A 207 3.73 27.38 5.51
C LEU A 207 3.24 26.66 4.24
N VAL A 208 1.95 26.76 3.89
CA VAL A 208 1.42 26.18 2.65
C VAL A 208 2.00 26.87 1.41
N LEU A 209 2.05 28.21 1.39
CA LEU A 209 2.61 29.00 0.28
C LEU A 209 4.14 28.82 0.13
N GLY A 210 4.84 28.61 1.26
CA GLY A 210 6.28 28.33 1.30
C GLY A 210 6.66 26.90 0.87
N ALA A 211 5.70 25.97 0.79
CA ALA A 211 5.95 24.56 0.49
C ALA A 211 6.48 24.32 -0.93
N ARG A 212 7.16 23.19 -1.13
CA ARG A 212 7.68 22.71 -2.42
C ARG A 212 7.06 21.35 -2.77
N PRO A 213 7.08 20.94 -4.05
CA PRO A 213 6.63 19.60 -4.42
C PRO A 213 7.41 18.54 -3.63
N GLY A 214 6.71 17.70 -2.88
CA GLY A 214 7.32 16.72 -1.96
C GLY A 214 7.49 17.18 -0.50
N ASP A 215 7.06 18.40 -0.13
CA ASP A 215 7.09 18.88 1.27
C ASP A 215 5.90 18.40 2.12
N THR A 216 4.96 17.65 1.54
CA THR A 216 3.99 16.85 2.32
C THR A 216 4.44 15.40 2.46
N THR A 217 3.96 14.73 3.50
CA THR A 217 4.17 13.30 3.76
C THR A 217 2.91 12.69 4.35
N LEU A 218 2.74 11.38 4.18
CA LEU A 218 1.82 10.59 4.99
C LEU A 218 2.45 10.31 6.37
N SER A 219 1.58 9.95 7.30
CA SER A 219 1.84 9.57 8.69
C SER A 219 0.64 8.78 9.21
N GLY A 220 0.80 7.96 10.25
CA GLY A 220 -0.27 7.10 10.79
C GLY A 220 -0.63 5.92 9.87
N GLU A 221 0.25 5.55 8.95
CA GLU A 221 0.06 4.42 8.02
C GLU A 221 0.03 3.08 8.77
N SER A 222 0.75 2.96 9.89
CA SER A 222 0.88 1.74 10.69
C SER A 222 -0.41 1.26 11.37
N VAL A 223 -1.35 2.17 11.64
CA VAL A 223 -2.59 1.91 12.41
C VAL A 223 -3.85 2.31 11.64
N GLY A 224 -3.75 2.50 10.33
CA GLY A 224 -4.88 2.92 9.48
C GLY A 224 -5.35 4.36 9.66
N LEU A 225 -4.78 5.13 10.61
CA LEU A 225 -5.07 6.54 10.85
C LEU A 225 -4.25 7.45 9.91
N ARG A 226 -4.30 7.15 8.61
CA ARG A 226 -3.50 7.80 7.56
C ARG A 226 -3.82 9.29 7.47
N VAL A 227 -2.82 10.15 7.74
CA VAL A 227 -2.91 11.61 7.64
C VAL A 227 -1.81 12.17 6.74
N ARG A 228 -2.19 12.98 5.74
CA ARG A 228 -1.24 13.82 4.98
C ARG A 228 -1.11 15.20 5.62
N SER A 229 0.13 15.64 5.82
CA SER A 229 0.49 16.96 6.35
C SER A 229 1.80 17.48 5.74
N LEU A 230 2.08 18.78 5.89
CA LEU A 230 3.42 19.31 5.67
C LEU A 230 4.44 18.63 6.61
N LYS A 231 5.67 18.46 6.13
CA LYS A 231 6.80 17.96 6.92
C LYS A 231 7.20 18.99 7.98
N THR A 232 6.76 18.77 9.22
CA THR A 232 7.16 19.52 10.42
C THR A 232 7.88 18.62 11.42
N PRO A 233 8.59 19.17 12.44
CA PRO A 233 9.24 18.35 13.47
C PRO A 233 8.27 17.39 14.18
N LYS A 234 7.02 17.81 14.43
CA LYS A 234 5.93 16.95 14.93
C LYS A 234 5.69 15.74 14.04
N ILE A 235 5.58 15.94 12.73
CA ILE A 235 5.32 14.87 11.76
C ILE A 235 6.50 13.91 11.63
N GLU A 236 7.75 14.40 11.62
CA GLU A 236 8.91 13.49 11.60
C GLU A 236 9.11 12.75 12.93
N ALA A 237 8.70 13.32 14.07
CA ALA A 237 8.65 12.59 15.34
C ALA A 237 7.62 11.44 15.30
N ILE A 238 6.43 11.68 14.75
CA ILE A 238 5.41 10.64 14.51
C ILE A 238 5.96 9.54 13.58
N LYS A 239 6.53 9.91 12.42
CA LYS A 239 7.12 8.94 11.48
C LYS A 239 8.32 8.20 12.07
N ALA A 240 9.11 8.82 12.95
CA ALA A 240 10.20 8.15 13.66
C ALA A 240 9.71 7.11 14.67
N LEU A 241 8.55 7.36 15.30
CA LEU A 241 7.88 6.35 16.14
C LEU A 241 7.33 5.20 15.29
N GLU A 242 6.67 5.50 14.15
CA GLU A 242 6.20 4.48 13.19
C GLU A 242 7.33 3.58 12.68
N ARG A 243 8.45 4.18 12.24
CA ARG A 243 9.64 3.45 11.77
C ARG A 243 10.19 2.50 12.84
N ARG A 244 10.30 2.95 14.09
CA ARG A 244 10.76 2.13 15.22
C ARG A 244 9.83 0.96 15.52
N TYR A 245 8.51 1.18 15.46
CA TYR A 245 7.53 0.11 15.65
C TYR A 245 7.58 -0.92 14.52
N PHE A 246 7.76 -0.48 13.26
CA PHE A 246 7.92 -1.37 12.11
C PHE A 246 9.23 -2.19 12.13
N SER A 247 10.34 -1.64 12.66
CA SER A 247 11.62 -2.37 12.71
C SER A 247 11.76 -3.29 13.93
N GLN A 248 11.20 -2.91 15.09
CA GLN A 248 11.38 -3.63 16.36
C GLN A 248 10.17 -4.47 16.78
N GLY A 249 8.97 -4.18 16.26
CA GLY A 249 7.71 -4.70 16.76
C GLY A 249 7.31 -4.11 18.12
N GLY A 250 6.14 -4.47 18.64
CA GLY A 250 5.70 -4.01 19.96
C GLY A 250 4.25 -4.37 20.32
N ASP A 251 3.78 -3.79 21.42
CA ASP A 251 2.36 -3.76 21.79
C ASP A 251 1.65 -2.64 21.01
N GLU A 252 0.70 -3.03 20.15
CA GLU A 252 -0.11 -2.10 19.35
C GLU A 252 -0.90 -1.11 20.22
N ALA A 253 -1.38 -1.54 21.39
CA ALA A 253 -2.10 -0.66 22.33
C ALA A 253 -1.15 0.33 23.01
N GLY A 254 0.12 -0.04 23.24
CA GLY A 254 1.19 0.85 23.68
C GLY A 254 1.53 1.88 22.61
N PHE A 255 1.82 1.42 21.39
CA PHE A 255 2.12 2.26 20.23
C PHE A 255 1.03 3.30 19.97
N ARG A 256 -0.24 2.87 19.93
CA ARG A 256 -1.38 3.76 19.67
C ARG A 256 -1.52 4.87 20.72
N ARG A 257 -1.28 4.58 22.01
CA ARG A 257 -1.28 5.59 23.08
C ARG A 257 -0.12 6.60 22.97
N GLU A 258 1.07 6.15 22.55
CA GLU A 258 2.22 7.06 22.31
C GLU A 258 1.96 7.96 21.09
N LEU A 259 1.38 7.41 20.02
CA LEU A 259 0.95 8.16 18.83
C LEU A 259 -0.13 9.20 19.14
N GLU A 260 -1.20 8.81 19.86
CA GLU A 260 -2.27 9.70 20.31
C GLU A 260 -1.71 10.82 21.21
N GLY A 261 -0.77 10.49 22.11
CA GLY A 261 -0.08 11.46 22.95
C GLY A 261 0.80 12.46 22.19
N LEU A 262 1.48 12.02 21.11
CA LEU A 262 2.25 12.93 20.23
C LEU A 262 1.35 13.87 19.42
N ALA A 263 0.24 13.34 18.90
CA ALA A 263 -0.69 14.07 18.02
C ALA A 263 -1.66 15.01 18.77
N ALA A 264 -1.87 14.79 20.08
CA ALA A 264 -2.76 15.61 20.91
C ALA A 264 -2.53 17.12 20.74
N HIS A 265 -3.62 17.87 20.60
CA HIS A 265 -3.67 19.34 20.41
C HIS A 265 -2.96 19.93 19.17
N SER A 266 -2.06 19.20 18.50
CA SER A 266 -1.23 19.67 17.37
C SER A 266 -2.02 20.31 16.22
N LEU A 267 -3.22 19.82 15.93
CA LEU A 267 -4.12 20.37 14.91
C LEU A 267 -4.74 21.71 15.30
N LEU A 268 -5.10 21.89 16.58
CA LEU A 268 -5.63 23.16 17.09
C LEU A 268 -4.51 24.21 17.16
N LEU A 269 -3.32 23.78 17.58
CA LEU A 269 -2.14 24.63 17.65
C LEU A 269 -1.72 25.13 16.26
N ALA A 270 -1.67 24.25 15.25
CA ALA A 270 -1.45 24.68 13.87
C ALA A 270 -2.56 25.63 13.40
N ALA A 271 -3.83 25.23 13.51
CA ALA A 271 -4.95 25.95 12.93
C ALA A 271 -5.27 27.29 13.60
N ARG A 272 -4.96 27.48 14.89
CA ARG A 272 -5.37 28.66 15.69
C ARG A 272 -4.30 29.23 16.62
N GLY A 273 -3.12 28.62 16.74
CA GLY A 273 -2.04 29.10 17.61
C GLY A 273 -2.33 28.96 19.11
N VAL A 274 -3.21 28.04 19.50
CA VAL A 274 -3.56 27.77 20.92
C VAL A 274 -3.48 26.28 21.22
N ASP A 275 -3.12 25.96 22.46
CA ASP A 275 -3.03 24.61 23.02
C ASP A 275 -4.40 23.98 23.29
N ALA A 276 -5.35 24.75 23.85
CA ALA A 276 -6.70 24.32 24.18
C ALA A 276 -7.78 25.29 23.67
N PRO A 277 -9.05 24.88 23.58
CA PRO A 277 -10.16 25.78 23.23
C PRO A 277 -10.32 26.93 24.25
N GLY A 278 -9.84 28.13 23.88
CA GLY A 278 -9.75 29.28 24.79
C GLY A 278 -8.49 29.31 25.66
N GLY A 279 -7.49 28.47 25.35
CA GLY A 279 -6.16 28.51 25.95
C GLY A 279 -5.33 29.72 25.52
N HIS A 280 -4.08 29.77 25.98
CA HIS A 280 -3.20 30.91 25.72
C HIS A 280 -2.58 30.85 24.31
N PRO A 281 -2.49 31.99 23.59
CA PRO A 281 -1.73 32.07 22.35
C PRO A 281 -0.27 31.64 22.56
N GLN A 282 0.18 30.70 21.75
CA GLN A 282 1.56 30.20 21.73
C GLN A 282 2.40 31.00 20.74
N ASP A 283 3.73 30.95 20.89
CA ASP A 283 4.65 31.59 19.96
C ASP A 283 4.73 30.84 18.60
N GLU A 284 5.22 31.51 17.55
CA GLU A 284 5.27 30.95 16.21
C GLU A 284 6.21 29.73 16.09
N GLU A 285 7.30 29.69 16.86
CA GLU A 285 8.26 28.57 16.82
C GLU A 285 7.66 27.31 17.44
N THR A 286 7.02 27.44 18.60
CA THR A 286 6.24 26.35 19.21
C THR A 286 5.10 25.90 18.30
N CYS A 287 4.36 26.82 17.67
CA CYS A 287 3.32 26.46 16.70
C CYS A 287 3.88 25.70 15.49
N ARG A 288 5.06 26.11 14.98
CA ARG A 288 5.73 25.49 13.83
C ARG A 288 6.35 24.13 14.17
N ARG A 289 6.87 23.96 15.40
CA ARG A 289 7.50 22.72 15.89
C ARG A 289 6.48 21.66 16.26
N GLU A 290 5.46 22.04 17.03
CA GLU A 290 4.47 21.11 17.61
C GLU A 290 3.17 21.00 16.78
N GLY A 291 2.93 21.91 15.83
CA GLY A 291 1.73 21.91 15.00
C GLY A 291 1.71 20.85 13.90
N GLN A 292 0.52 20.32 13.62
CA GLN A 292 0.24 19.41 12.50
C GLN A 292 -0.51 20.15 11.38
N PHE A 293 0.19 20.39 10.26
CA PHE A 293 -0.29 21.24 9.16
C PHE A 293 -0.83 20.38 8.00
N MET A 294 -2.01 19.79 8.22
CA MET A 294 -2.77 19.00 7.23
C MET A 294 -2.93 19.73 5.89
N SER A 295 -2.40 19.13 4.82
CA SER A 295 -2.48 19.69 3.45
C SER A 295 -2.20 18.61 2.42
N GLY A 296 -2.81 18.75 1.24
CA GLY A 296 -2.68 17.80 0.14
C GLY A 296 -1.36 17.92 -0.60
N ALA A 297 -1.04 16.93 -1.44
CA ALA A 297 0.19 16.88 -2.23
C ALA A 297 0.42 18.14 -3.08
N VAL A 298 -0.68 18.80 -3.49
CA VAL A 298 -0.73 20.07 -4.25
C VAL A 298 -0.23 21.30 -3.49
N ALA A 299 0.02 21.24 -2.18
CA ALA A 299 0.50 22.38 -1.39
C ALA A 299 1.73 23.04 -2.04
N GLY A 300 2.69 22.22 -2.49
CA GLY A 300 3.90 22.67 -3.19
C GLY A 300 3.70 23.23 -4.61
N LEU A 301 2.46 23.33 -5.10
CA LEU A 301 2.09 23.93 -6.39
C LEU A 301 1.34 25.27 -6.21
N ILE A 302 0.88 25.58 -5.00
CA ILE A 302 0.10 26.78 -4.70
C ILE A 302 1.08 27.89 -4.28
N ARG A 303 1.11 29.00 -5.02
CA ARG A 303 2.20 30.00 -4.94
C ARG A 303 1.80 31.41 -4.51
N GLU A 304 0.51 31.71 -4.47
CA GLU A 304 0.00 33.04 -4.21
C GLU A 304 -1.29 33.01 -3.40
N THR A 305 -1.57 34.12 -2.69
CA THR A 305 -2.82 34.29 -1.94
C THR A 305 -3.88 34.93 -2.84
N ARG A 306 -5.03 34.27 -3.03
CA ARG A 306 -6.12 34.72 -3.93
C ARG A 306 -7.39 34.99 -3.14
N ALA A 307 -8.34 35.76 -3.68
CA ALA A 307 -9.70 35.73 -3.13
C ALA A 307 -10.39 34.43 -3.54
N MET A 308 -11.33 33.98 -2.73
CA MET A 308 -12.17 32.82 -3.02
C MET A 308 -12.98 33.04 -4.30
N ALA A 309 -13.43 34.27 -4.56
CA ALA A 309 -14.08 34.65 -5.81
C ALA A 309 -13.16 34.49 -7.04
N ASP A 310 -11.93 35.00 -7.00
CA ASP A 310 -10.95 34.87 -8.09
C ASP A 310 -10.62 33.40 -8.42
N LEU A 311 -10.67 32.53 -7.41
CA LEU A 311 -10.49 31.08 -7.56
C LEU A 311 -11.74 30.44 -8.20
N HIS A 312 -12.94 30.81 -7.75
CA HIS A 312 -14.21 30.31 -8.32
C HIS A 312 -14.39 30.74 -9.78
N GLU A 313 -14.02 31.97 -10.12
CA GLU A 313 -14.11 32.50 -11.48
C GLU A 313 -13.16 31.78 -12.44
N GLU A 314 -11.91 31.50 -12.04
CA GLU A 314 -11.02 30.63 -12.83
C GLU A 314 -11.62 29.23 -13.00
N LEU A 315 -12.03 28.59 -11.90
CA LEU A 315 -12.54 27.22 -11.92
C LEU A 315 -13.77 27.07 -12.84
N ALA A 316 -14.65 28.08 -12.89
CA ALA A 316 -15.85 28.08 -13.72
C ALA A 316 -15.59 28.57 -15.16
N LEU A 317 -14.94 29.72 -15.33
CA LEU A 317 -14.91 30.50 -16.58
C LEU A 317 -13.53 30.63 -17.24
N GLY A 318 -12.44 30.19 -16.60
CA GLY A 318 -11.08 30.33 -17.13
C GLY A 318 -10.87 29.63 -18.48
N GLU A 319 -9.73 29.89 -19.11
CA GLU A 319 -9.34 29.10 -20.29
C GLU A 319 -8.83 27.72 -19.88
N LEU A 320 -9.18 26.69 -20.65
CA LEU A 320 -8.51 25.39 -20.56
C LEU A 320 -7.26 25.43 -21.44
N PRO A 321 -6.13 24.85 -21.03
CA PRO A 321 -4.99 24.67 -21.94
C PRO A 321 -5.40 23.71 -23.06
N GLU A 322 -5.51 24.23 -24.28
CA GLU A 322 -6.00 23.55 -25.48
C GLU A 322 -4.92 23.51 -26.58
N PRO A 323 -4.76 22.40 -27.31
CA PRO A 323 -5.36 21.08 -27.06
C PRO A 323 -4.63 20.30 -25.95
N VAL A 324 -5.18 19.12 -25.62
CA VAL A 324 -4.43 18.02 -25.00
C VAL A 324 -3.06 17.89 -25.69
N PRO A 325 -1.94 17.75 -24.95
CA PRO A 325 -0.63 17.58 -25.58
C PRO A 325 -0.68 16.42 -26.56
N ASP A 326 -0.37 16.72 -27.82
CA ASP A 326 -0.31 15.76 -28.92
C ASP A 326 0.51 14.54 -28.47
N LEU A 327 -0.04 13.33 -28.63
CA LEU A 327 0.53 12.06 -28.18
C LEU A 327 1.74 11.60 -29.02
N LYS A 328 2.53 12.58 -29.49
CA LYS A 328 3.99 12.44 -29.51
C LYS A 328 4.44 11.91 -28.14
N GLU A 329 5.38 10.97 -28.19
CA GLU A 329 5.76 10.11 -27.08
C GLU A 329 6.04 10.88 -25.77
N PHE A 330 5.75 10.26 -24.63
CA PHE A 330 6.06 10.78 -23.28
C PHE A 330 7.58 10.93 -23.09
N ALA A 331 8.13 12.02 -23.63
CA ALA A 331 9.55 12.36 -23.68
C ALA A 331 9.91 13.53 -22.74
N ALA A 332 9.07 13.77 -21.72
CA ALA A 332 9.38 14.61 -20.58
C ALA A 332 9.49 13.71 -19.34
N PRO A 333 10.70 13.48 -18.79
CA PRO A 333 10.85 12.75 -17.53
C PRO A 333 10.09 13.42 -16.39
N LEU A 334 9.67 12.63 -15.40
CA LEU A 334 9.40 13.15 -14.06
C LEU A 334 10.61 13.97 -13.57
N PRO A 335 10.42 14.94 -12.66
CA PRO A 335 11.52 15.72 -12.09
C PRO A 335 12.44 14.81 -11.25
N SER A 336 13.41 14.19 -11.93
CA SER A 336 14.49 13.48 -11.30
C SER A 336 15.29 14.45 -10.44
N ARG A 337 15.86 13.94 -9.33
CA ARG A 337 17.06 14.58 -8.76
C ARG A 337 18.02 14.82 -9.91
N PRO A 338 18.63 16.01 -10.04
CA PRO A 338 19.51 16.31 -11.17
C PRO A 338 20.63 15.27 -11.20
N VAL A 339 20.55 14.33 -12.15
CA VAL A 339 21.54 13.28 -12.34
C VAL A 339 22.85 13.97 -12.61
N SER A 340 23.77 13.89 -11.64
CA SER A 340 25.00 14.68 -11.66
C SER A 340 25.77 14.40 -12.94
N SER A 341 25.86 15.39 -13.82
CA SER A 341 26.41 15.28 -15.19
C SER A 341 27.94 15.16 -15.24
N GLY A 342 28.55 14.61 -14.18
CA GLY A 342 29.91 14.10 -14.23
C GLY A 342 29.94 12.76 -14.98
N ASN A 343 31.03 12.49 -15.70
CA ASN A 343 31.18 11.31 -16.57
C ASN A 343 31.30 9.94 -15.84
N GLY A 344 30.79 9.82 -14.61
CA GLY A 344 30.71 8.56 -13.87
C GLY A 344 29.28 8.00 -13.92
N ARG A 345 29.11 6.79 -14.46
CA ARG A 345 27.84 6.05 -14.32
C ARG A 345 27.46 5.95 -12.84
N GLU A 346 26.26 6.39 -12.49
CA GLU A 346 25.80 6.34 -11.10
C GLU A 346 25.84 4.90 -10.57
N ARG A 347 26.44 4.75 -9.38
CA ARG A 347 26.71 3.45 -8.74
C ARG A 347 25.52 3.09 -7.88
N VAL A 348 24.80 2.03 -8.25
CA VAL A 348 23.82 1.40 -7.38
C VAL A 348 24.58 0.64 -6.30
N ALA A 349 24.23 0.87 -5.03
CA ALA A 349 24.79 0.16 -3.89
C ALA A 349 23.92 -1.05 -3.55
N ILE A 350 24.55 -2.14 -3.12
CA ILE A 350 23.87 -3.20 -2.35
C ILE A 350 23.98 -2.75 -0.90
N THR A 351 22.86 -2.44 -0.27
CA THR A 351 22.82 -1.92 1.12
C THR A 351 22.64 -3.01 2.17
N GLY A 352 22.09 -4.16 1.80
CA GLY A 352 22.04 -5.35 2.65
C GLY A 352 21.79 -6.63 1.84
N ILE A 353 22.02 -7.79 2.45
CA ILE A 353 22.02 -9.10 1.81
C ILE A 353 21.57 -10.22 2.78
N ALA A 354 20.87 -11.22 2.26
CA ALA A 354 20.64 -12.49 2.95
C ALA A 354 20.91 -13.65 1.98
N LEU A 355 21.47 -14.75 2.48
CA LEU A 355 21.85 -15.91 1.68
C LEU A 355 21.59 -17.19 2.47
N VAL A 356 20.96 -18.17 1.81
CA VAL A 356 20.74 -19.54 2.31
C VAL A 356 21.14 -20.50 1.19
N ASN A 357 21.97 -21.49 1.47
CA ASN A 357 22.29 -22.58 0.54
C ASN A 357 22.75 -23.85 1.29
N ALA A 358 23.37 -24.81 0.59
CA ALA A 358 23.84 -26.06 1.17
C ALA A 358 25.13 -25.95 2.03
N LEU A 359 25.70 -24.75 2.19
CA LEU A 359 26.86 -24.47 3.05
C LEU A 359 26.50 -23.77 4.37
N GLY A 360 25.34 -23.11 4.44
CA GLY A 360 24.91 -22.30 5.58
C GLY A 360 23.62 -21.52 5.31
N ASN A 361 23.08 -20.91 6.35
CA ASN A 361 21.82 -20.16 6.36
C ASN A 361 22.02 -18.64 6.54
N THR A 362 23.27 -18.16 6.69
CA THR A 362 23.61 -16.73 6.68
C THR A 362 24.76 -16.43 5.71
N PRO A 363 24.95 -15.17 5.27
CA PRO A 363 26.10 -14.77 4.46
C PRO A 363 27.45 -15.12 5.10
N GLU A 364 27.57 -15.00 6.43
CA GLU A 364 28.81 -15.25 7.19
C GLU A 364 29.15 -16.73 7.25
N GLU A 365 28.16 -17.59 7.51
CA GLU A 365 28.32 -19.05 7.51
C GLU A 365 28.78 -19.53 6.12
N ILE A 366 28.11 -19.04 5.08
CA ILE A 366 28.43 -19.37 3.68
C ILE A 366 29.82 -18.83 3.29
N TRP A 367 30.16 -17.60 3.69
CA TRP A 367 31.46 -17.00 3.41
C TRP A 367 32.60 -17.77 4.09
N GLN A 368 32.47 -18.10 5.37
CA GLN A 368 33.45 -18.93 6.07
C GLN A 368 33.57 -20.31 5.43
N ALA A 369 32.44 -20.92 5.01
CA ALA A 369 32.47 -22.20 4.32
C ALA A 369 33.17 -22.15 2.94
N VAL A 370 33.06 -21.03 2.23
CA VAL A 370 33.81 -20.77 0.97
C VAL A 370 35.30 -20.59 1.26
N LEU A 371 35.70 -19.85 2.30
CA LEU A 371 37.10 -19.71 2.72
C LEU A 371 37.70 -21.07 3.16
N ASP A 372 36.91 -21.90 3.82
CA ASP A 372 37.27 -23.28 4.21
C ASP A 372 37.29 -24.27 3.04
N MET A 373 36.97 -23.82 1.80
CA MET A 373 36.84 -24.64 0.59
C MET A 373 35.86 -25.83 0.73
N LYS A 374 34.79 -25.65 1.51
CA LYS A 374 33.74 -26.68 1.71
C LYS A 374 32.85 -26.82 0.48
N SER A 375 32.31 -28.03 0.30
CA SER A 375 31.30 -28.34 -0.73
C SER A 375 30.01 -28.78 -0.05
N GLY A 376 28.89 -28.13 -0.41
CA GLY A 376 27.54 -28.54 -0.03
C GLY A 376 26.95 -29.66 -0.89
N ILE A 377 27.69 -30.18 -1.87
CA ILE A 377 27.27 -31.34 -2.67
C ILE A 377 27.50 -32.62 -1.86
N ILE A 378 26.43 -33.39 -1.68
CA ILE A 378 26.37 -34.68 -0.96
C ILE A 378 25.68 -35.74 -1.83
N GLU A 379 25.75 -37.02 -1.44
CA GLU A 379 24.81 -38.02 -1.99
C GLU A 379 23.38 -37.70 -1.53
N VAL A 380 22.36 -38.00 -2.34
CA VAL A 380 20.96 -37.72 -2.00
C VAL A 380 20.57 -38.48 -0.72
N PRO A 381 20.23 -37.78 0.39
CA PRO A 381 20.03 -38.44 1.67
C PRO A 381 18.66 -39.14 1.71
N PRO A 382 18.52 -40.34 2.33
CA PRO A 382 17.26 -41.08 2.39
C PRO A 382 16.08 -40.33 3.05
N SER A 383 16.36 -39.26 3.81
CA SER A 383 15.34 -38.37 4.38
C SER A 383 14.66 -37.45 3.36
N ARG A 384 15.15 -37.39 2.11
CA ARG A 384 14.51 -36.66 1.00
C ARG A 384 13.59 -37.57 0.19
N TRP A 385 14.12 -38.70 -0.29
CA TRP A 385 13.37 -39.81 -0.91
C TRP A 385 14.25 -41.06 -0.99
N ASP A 386 13.67 -42.23 -1.25
CA ASP A 386 14.45 -43.41 -1.65
C ASP A 386 14.97 -43.24 -3.08
N HIS A 387 16.21 -42.79 -3.20
CA HIS A 387 16.86 -42.54 -4.48
C HIS A 387 17.08 -43.84 -5.30
N ASN A 388 17.09 -45.02 -4.67
CA ASN A 388 17.30 -46.30 -5.36
C ASN A 388 16.15 -46.64 -6.33
N LEU A 389 14.94 -46.13 -6.07
CA LEU A 389 13.78 -46.32 -6.95
C LEU A 389 14.00 -45.71 -8.35
N ILE A 390 14.79 -44.64 -8.43
CA ILE A 390 15.05 -43.88 -9.68
C ILE A 390 16.50 -44.01 -10.17
N TYR A 391 17.41 -44.61 -9.41
CA TYR A 391 18.82 -44.70 -9.79
C TYR A 391 19.09 -45.83 -10.80
N ASP A 392 19.92 -45.55 -11.79
CA ASP A 392 20.65 -46.56 -12.57
C ASP A 392 22.02 -45.98 -12.98
N PRO A 393 23.16 -46.65 -12.74
CA PRO A 393 24.47 -46.12 -13.11
C PRO A 393 24.70 -45.95 -14.61
N HIS A 394 23.86 -46.50 -15.49
CA HIS A 394 23.98 -46.38 -16.94
C HIS A 394 23.24 -45.13 -17.47
N PRO A 395 23.91 -44.20 -18.17
CA PRO A 395 23.23 -43.09 -18.82
C PRO A 395 22.25 -43.54 -19.91
N GLY A 396 21.14 -42.83 -20.05
CA GLY A 396 20.14 -43.07 -21.10
C GLY A 396 19.13 -44.18 -20.81
N VAL A 397 19.16 -44.82 -19.64
CA VAL A 397 18.09 -45.72 -19.20
C VAL A 397 16.80 -44.90 -18.97
N PRO A 398 15.66 -45.23 -19.61
CA PRO A 398 14.41 -44.49 -19.45
C PRO A 398 13.93 -44.44 -18.00
N GLU A 399 13.35 -43.31 -17.61
CA GLU A 399 12.79 -43.06 -16.26
C GLU A 399 13.82 -43.20 -15.09
N LYS A 400 15.12 -43.12 -15.40
CA LYS A 400 16.21 -43.25 -14.42
C LYS A 400 17.19 -42.06 -14.43
N THR A 401 17.89 -41.91 -13.30
CA THR A 401 19.01 -40.98 -13.11
C THR A 401 20.32 -41.73 -12.85
N TYR A 402 21.38 -41.32 -13.55
CA TYR A 402 22.76 -41.76 -13.28
C TYR A 402 23.48 -40.85 -12.25
N CYS A 403 22.89 -39.70 -11.93
CA CYS A 403 23.39 -38.79 -10.91
C CYS A 403 22.79 -39.16 -9.54
N ARG A 404 23.66 -39.41 -8.56
CA ARG A 404 23.30 -39.75 -7.17
C ARG A 404 23.52 -38.62 -6.16
N VAL A 405 23.88 -37.43 -6.63
CA VAL A 405 24.38 -36.32 -5.80
C VAL A 405 23.60 -35.02 -6.03
N GLY A 406 23.53 -34.19 -5.01
CA GLY A 406 22.90 -32.88 -5.07
C GLY A 406 23.35 -31.98 -3.92
N ALA A 407 22.99 -30.70 -4.02
CA ALA A 407 23.15 -29.73 -2.93
C ALA A 407 21.77 -29.47 -2.31
N PHE A 408 21.66 -29.60 -0.99
CA PHE A 408 20.39 -29.52 -0.28
C PHE A 408 20.48 -28.51 0.87
N GLN A 409 19.61 -27.50 0.87
CA GLN A 409 19.51 -26.52 1.96
C GLN A 409 18.94 -27.18 3.23
N ASN A 410 19.36 -26.71 4.41
CA ASN A 410 18.89 -27.22 5.70
C ASN A 410 18.38 -26.07 6.59
N ILE A 411 17.17 -25.60 6.29
CA ILE A 411 16.51 -24.48 6.97
C ILE A 411 15.09 -24.87 7.39
N ASN A 412 14.63 -24.32 8.52
CA ASN A 412 13.27 -24.51 9.04
C ASN A 412 12.63 -23.14 9.30
N ILE A 413 11.86 -22.66 8.31
CA ILE A 413 11.26 -21.32 8.31
C ILE A 413 9.94 -21.36 9.08
N SER A 414 9.75 -20.44 10.05
CA SER A 414 8.54 -20.44 10.87
C SER A 414 7.50 -19.43 10.42
N ARG A 415 6.20 -19.76 10.57
CA ARG A 415 5.10 -18.81 10.30
C ARG A 415 5.18 -17.52 11.12
N LYS A 416 5.81 -17.57 12.30
CA LYS A 416 5.94 -16.42 13.22
C LYS A 416 6.93 -15.40 12.67
N GLU A 417 8.07 -15.88 12.17
CA GLU A 417 9.12 -15.09 11.54
C GLU A 417 8.64 -14.44 10.23
N LEU A 418 7.91 -15.20 9.40
CA LEU A 418 7.30 -14.62 8.20
C LEU A 418 6.17 -13.63 8.54
N GLY A 419 5.56 -13.72 9.73
CA GLY A 419 4.45 -12.85 10.16
C GLY A 419 3.11 -13.22 9.53
N LEU A 420 2.92 -14.48 9.11
CA LEU A 420 1.80 -14.91 8.28
C LEU A 420 0.64 -15.56 9.05
N PRO A 421 -0.60 -15.44 8.54
CA PRO A 421 -1.74 -16.24 8.96
C PRO A 421 -1.47 -17.75 8.85
N PRO A 422 -2.07 -18.59 9.72
CA PRO A 422 -1.86 -20.05 9.68
C PRO A 422 -2.42 -20.77 8.44
N GLN A 423 -3.28 -20.12 7.66
CA GLN A 423 -3.88 -20.64 6.42
C GLN A 423 -2.90 -20.41 5.26
N ASP A 424 -2.61 -19.15 4.95
CA ASP A 424 -1.61 -18.70 3.97
C ASP A 424 -0.29 -19.48 4.09
N PHE A 425 0.28 -19.55 5.30
CA PHE A 425 1.56 -20.23 5.52
C PHE A 425 1.51 -21.73 5.20
N ARG A 426 0.36 -22.39 5.39
CA ARG A 426 0.21 -23.85 5.19
C ARG A 426 0.31 -24.23 3.72
N THR A 427 -0.29 -23.45 2.83
CA THR A 427 -0.44 -23.76 1.41
C THR A 427 0.57 -23.06 0.51
N MET A 428 1.31 -22.09 1.08
CA MET A 428 2.48 -21.45 0.50
C MET A 428 3.57 -22.46 0.12
N ALA A 429 4.13 -22.29 -1.08
CA ALA A 429 5.26 -23.08 -1.57
C ALA A 429 6.55 -22.77 -0.79
N ASP A 430 7.47 -23.73 -0.69
CA ASP A 430 8.73 -23.54 0.06
C ASP A 430 9.63 -22.47 -0.56
N SER A 431 9.64 -22.38 -1.89
CA SER A 431 10.24 -21.27 -2.66
C SER A 431 9.70 -19.89 -2.23
N THR A 432 8.38 -19.77 -2.05
CA THR A 432 7.72 -18.54 -1.57
C THR A 432 8.10 -18.25 -0.11
N ARG A 433 8.08 -19.26 0.78
CA ARG A 433 8.50 -19.14 2.19
C ARG A 433 9.95 -18.66 2.30
N LEU A 434 10.85 -19.28 1.53
CA LEU A 434 12.28 -18.95 1.48
C LEU A 434 12.53 -17.54 0.94
N THR A 435 11.81 -17.13 -0.12
CA THR A 435 11.90 -15.77 -0.64
C THR A 435 11.47 -14.73 0.39
N MET A 436 10.39 -14.98 1.14
CA MET A 436 9.96 -14.08 2.21
C MET A 436 10.93 -14.03 3.40
N TYR A 437 11.56 -15.16 3.74
CA TYR A 437 12.62 -15.24 4.75
C TYR A 437 13.83 -14.40 4.35
N LEU A 438 14.38 -14.64 3.15
CA LEU A 438 15.53 -13.91 2.62
C LEU A 438 15.25 -12.41 2.51
N ALA A 439 14.06 -12.02 2.05
CA ALA A 439 13.66 -10.62 2.00
C ALA A 439 13.55 -9.97 3.38
N HIS A 440 13.07 -10.69 4.42
CA HIS A 440 13.01 -10.17 5.78
C HIS A 440 14.40 -9.84 6.33
N HIS A 441 15.33 -10.80 6.25
CA HIS A 441 16.69 -10.64 6.76
C HIS A 441 17.49 -9.59 5.96
N ALA A 442 17.36 -9.56 4.62
CA ALA A 442 18.01 -8.52 3.80
C ALA A 442 17.44 -7.10 4.02
N LEU A 443 16.14 -6.97 4.35
CA LEU A 443 15.54 -5.70 4.73
C LEU A 443 16.00 -5.19 6.10
N GLN A 444 16.28 -6.10 7.04
CA GLN A 444 16.88 -5.76 8.33
C GLN A 444 18.33 -5.33 8.18
N ASP A 445 19.16 -6.12 7.48
CA ASP A 445 20.57 -5.81 7.20
C ASP A 445 20.75 -4.47 6.46
N SER A 446 19.86 -4.17 5.50
CA SER A 446 19.90 -2.90 4.74
C SER A 446 19.41 -1.66 5.49
N GLY A 447 18.77 -1.81 6.65
CA GLY A 447 18.11 -0.71 7.37
C GLY A 447 16.96 -0.03 6.61
N LEU A 448 16.49 -0.58 5.48
CA LEU A 448 15.55 0.11 4.57
C LEU A 448 14.21 0.48 5.24
N LEU A 449 13.77 -0.30 6.22
CA LEU A 449 12.52 -0.04 6.95
C LEU A 449 12.59 1.21 7.84
N GLU A 450 13.80 1.67 8.20
CA GLU A 450 14.05 2.87 9.00
C GLU A 450 14.39 4.11 8.13
N ALA A 451 14.57 3.94 6.81
CA ALA A 451 14.88 5.03 5.89
C ALA A 451 13.63 5.87 5.52
N ASP A 452 13.80 7.18 5.30
CA ASP A 452 12.74 8.07 4.80
C ASP A 452 12.60 7.99 3.27
N ILE A 453 12.26 6.80 2.76
CA ILE A 453 12.08 6.55 1.32
C ILE A 453 10.58 6.32 1.04
N PRO A 454 9.97 7.08 0.10
CA PRO A 454 8.56 6.90 -0.26
C PRO A 454 8.26 5.47 -0.70
N ARG A 455 7.15 4.90 -0.20
CA ARG A 455 6.78 3.50 -0.43
C ARG A 455 6.56 3.19 -1.91
N GLU A 456 6.08 4.18 -2.66
CA GLU A 456 5.88 4.16 -4.11
C GLU A 456 7.19 4.06 -4.90
N ARG A 457 8.33 4.34 -4.24
CA ARG A 457 9.69 4.33 -4.82
C ARG A 457 10.55 3.17 -4.30
N VAL A 458 9.92 2.18 -3.66
CA VAL A 458 10.53 0.88 -3.35
C VAL A 458 9.92 -0.19 -4.27
N GLY A 459 10.72 -0.74 -5.18
CA GLY A 459 10.32 -1.86 -6.05
C GLY A 459 10.62 -3.22 -5.43
N VAL A 460 9.94 -4.27 -5.93
CA VAL A 460 10.17 -5.67 -5.52
C VAL A 460 10.28 -6.54 -6.76
N ILE A 461 11.50 -6.99 -7.10
CA ILE A 461 11.78 -7.77 -8.31
C ILE A 461 12.24 -9.17 -7.91
N ILE A 462 11.33 -10.13 -8.00
CA ILE A 462 11.60 -11.50 -7.58
C ILE A 462 12.28 -12.31 -8.68
N SER A 463 13.34 -13.02 -8.32
CA SER A 463 14.05 -13.95 -9.20
C SER A 463 13.67 -15.38 -8.82
N GLN A 464 12.64 -15.93 -9.47
CA GLN A 464 12.10 -17.28 -9.20
C GLN A 464 11.67 -17.93 -10.51
N ASN A 465 12.17 -19.13 -10.80
CA ASN A 465 11.96 -19.79 -12.09
C ASN A 465 10.53 -20.35 -12.22
N SER A 466 10.00 -20.26 -13.44
CA SER A 466 8.56 -20.35 -13.70
C SER A 466 7.88 -21.71 -13.44
N GLY A 467 8.64 -22.77 -13.18
CA GLY A 467 8.15 -24.13 -12.97
C GLY A 467 8.47 -24.73 -11.60
N GLU A 468 9.28 -24.07 -10.76
CA GLU A 468 9.96 -24.75 -9.65
C GLU A 468 9.11 -24.94 -8.38
N THR A 469 7.82 -24.61 -8.36
CA THR A 469 6.90 -25.02 -7.25
C THR A 469 6.53 -26.51 -7.32
N ALA A 470 7.52 -27.36 -7.63
CA ALA A 470 7.38 -28.68 -8.22
C ALA A 470 7.14 -29.81 -7.21
N SER A 471 7.71 -29.74 -5.99
CA SER A 471 7.31 -30.64 -4.90
C SER A 471 5.86 -30.36 -4.51
N THR A 472 5.57 -29.08 -4.26
CA THR A 472 4.24 -28.58 -3.91
C THR A 472 3.20 -28.87 -5.02
N LEU A 473 3.62 -28.97 -6.29
CA LEU A 473 2.75 -29.35 -7.43
C LEU A 473 2.60 -30.88 -7.53
N SER A 474 3.64 -31.65 -7.24
CA SER A 474 3.58 -33.12 -7.21
C SER A 474 2.55 -33.58 -6.19
N ASP A 475 2.57 -33.01 -4.98
CA ASP A 475 1.60 -33.30 -3.93
C ASP A 475 0.16 -33.01 -4.37
N LEU A 476 -0.06 -31.87 -5.04
CA LEU A 476 -1.37 -31.49 -5.58
C LEU A 476 -1.83 -32.45 -6.70
N VAL A 477 -0.94 -32.82 -7.62
CA VAL A 477 -1.23 -33.77 -8.71
C VAL A 477 -1.54 -35.17 -8.16
N ILE A 478 -0.79 -35.64 -7.16
CA ILE A 478 -1.01 -36.94 -6.49
C ILE A 478 -2.34 -36.91 -5.72
N GLY A 479 -2.58 -35.87 -4.92
CA GLY A 479 -3.81 -35.72 -4.12
C GLY A 479 -5.08 -35.65 -4.96
N LEU A 480 -5.06 -34.94 -6.10
CA LEU A 480 -6.15 -34.93 -7.07
C LEU A 480 -6.27 -36.27 -7.81
N SER A 481 -5.14 -36.92 -8.14
CA SER A 481 -5.13 -38.20 -8.86
C SER A 481 -5.47 -39.42 -7.98
N ALA A 482 -5.55 -39.29 -6.66
CA ALA A 482 -5.77 -40.40 -5.73
C ALA A 482 -6.94 -41.33 -6.12
N ASN A 483 -8.08 -40.76 -6.54
CA ASN A 483 -9.23 -41.55 -7.00
C ASN A 483 -8.98 -42.29 -8.32
N LYS A 484 -8.18 -41.72 -9.24
CA LYS A 484 -7.75 -42.40 -10.47
C LYS A 484 -6.75 -43.52 -10.17
N ILE A 485 -5.85 -43.31 -9.21
CA ILE A 485 -4.88 -44.31 -8.76
C ILE A 485 -5.61 -45.50 -8.13
N VAL A 486 -6.49 -45.27 -7.16
CA VAL A 486 -7.27 -46.32 -6.49
C VAL A 486 -8.20 -47.07 -7.45
N SER A 487 -8.91 -46.35 -8.35
CA SER A 487 -9.79 -47.00 -9.34
C SER A 487 -9.03 -47.78 -10.42
N THR A 488 -7.74 -47.51 -10.63
CA THR A 488 -6.86 -48.30 -11.49
C THR A 488 -6.35 -49.54 -10.73
N LEU A 489 -5.92 -49.39 -9.47
CA LEU A 489 -5.51 -50.52 -8.61
C LEU A 489 -6.63 -51.55 -8.45
N ARG A 490 -7.89 -51.10 -8.30
CA ARG A 490 -9.09 -51.96 -8.24
C ARG A 490 -9.23 -52.92 -9.44
N GLN A 491 -8.67 -52.59 -10.61
CA GLN A 491 -8.76 -53.43 -11.81
C GLN A 491 -7.84 -54.66 -11.74
N VAL A 492 -6.81 -54.62 -10.89
CA VAL A 492 -5.79 -55.67 -10.76
C VAL A 492 -5.75 -56.30 -9.36
N VAL A 493 -6.24 -55.59 -8.33
CA VAL A 493 -6.35 -56.07 -6.95
C VAL A 493 -7.80 -55.93 -6.48
N PRO A 494 -8.48 -57.03 -6.07
CA PRO A 494 -9.81 -56.95 -5.47
C PRO A 494 -9.76 -56.14 -4.16
N MET A 495 -10.56 -55.07 -4.08
CA MET A 495 -10.65 -54.18 -2.92
C MET A 495 -12.10 -54.01 -2.47
N THR A 496 -12.34 -53.89 -1.17
CA THR A 496 -13.63 -53.47 -0.63
C THR A 496 -13.80 -51.95 -0.70
N PRO A 497 -15.03 -51.41 -0.68
CA PRO A 497 -15.27 -49.96 -0.61
C PRO A 497 -14.69 -49.29 0.66
N GLU A 498 -14.29 -50.05 1.67
CA GLU A 498 -13.55 -49.53 2.83
C GLU A 498 -12.05 -49.45 2.56
N GLN A 499 -11.47 -50.49 1.94
CA GLN A 499 -10.07 -50.49 1.50
C GLN A 499 -9.80 -49.42 0.44
N GLU A 500 -10.72 -49.18 -0.49
CA GLU A 500 -10.64 -48.10 -1.48
C GLU A 500 -10.53 -46.72 -0.79
N ARG A 501 -11.45 -46.42 0.14
CA ARG A 501 -11.43 -45.18 0.91
C ARG A 501 -10.25 -45.10 1.87
N ALA A 502 -9.71 -46.22 2.35
CA ALA A 502 -8.49 -46.24 3.15
C ALA A 502 -7.25 -45.90 2.31
N ALA A 503 -7.13 -46.47 1.10
CA ALA A 503 -6.05 -46.15 0.16
C ALA A 503 -6.13 -44.69 -0.33
N GLU A 504 -7.32 -44.19 -0.67
CA GLU A 504 -7.51 -42.78 -1.06
C GLU A 504 -7.07 -41.83 0.07
N ARG A 505 -7.49 -42.09 1.32
CA ARG A 505 -7.04 -41.33 2.49
C ARG A 505 -5.53 -41.41 2.68
N GLN A 506 -4.93 -42.59 2.54
CA GLN A 506 -3.49 -42.76 2.77
C GLN A 506 -2.63 -42.05 1.71
N ILE A 507 -3.07 -42.04 0.44
CA ILE A 507 -2.43 -41.25 -0.63
C ILE A 507 -2.54 -39.75 -0.30
N LYS A 508 -3.74 -39.28 0.08
CA LYS A 508 -3.99 -37.87 0.40
C LYS A 508 -3.34 -37.40 1.71
N ALA A 509 -3.03 -38.28 2.65
CA ALA A 509 -2.50 -37.91 3.97
C ALA A 509 -1.13 -37.23 3.93
N GLY A 510 -0.33 -37.45 2.89
CA GLY A 510 0.93 -36.74 2.64
C GLY A 510 0.83 -35.58 1.65
N CYS A 511 -0.35 -35.30 1.10
CA CYS A 511 -0.54 -34.29 0.05
C CYS A 511 -1.01 -32.94 0.62
N LEU A 512 -0.73 -31.85 -0.10
CA LEU A 512 -1.29 -30.53 0.20
C LEU A 512 -2.81 -30.52 -0.02
N THR A 513 -3.56 -30.09 1.01
CA THR A 513 -5.01 -29.82 0.90
C THR A 513 -5.23 -28.48 0.22
N VAL A 514 -5.96 -28.49 -0.90
CA VAL A 514 -6.29 -27.27 -1.66
C VAL A 514 -7.40 -26.48 -0.97
N ASP A 515 -7.18 -25.17 -0.84
CA ASP A 515 -8.11 -24.15 -0.36
C ASP A 515 -8.03 -22.86 -1.21
N ASP A 516 -8.70 -21.81 -0.76
CA ASP A 516 -8.72 -20.46 -1.35
C ASP A 516 -7.34 -19.77 -1.37
N THR A 517 -6.49 -20.02 -0.38
CA THR A 517 -5.12 -19.47 -0.31
C THR A 517 -4.13 -20.19 -1.21
N THR A 518 -4.39 -21.45 -1.56
CA THR A 518 -3.44 -22.36 -2.22
C THR A 518 -2.89 -21.86 -3.55
N LEU A 519 -3.71 -21.18 -4.36
CA LEU A 519 -3.21 -20.58 -5.61
C LEU A 519 -2.27 -19.41 -5.32
N MET A 520 -2.66 -18.53 -4.40
CA MET A 520 -1.88 -17.34 -4.01
C MET A 520 -0.56 -17.71 -3.34
N GLY A 521 -0.50 -18.81 -2.59
CA GLY A 521 0.74 -19.33 -1.99
C GLY A 521 1.77 -19.88 -3.01
N ARG A 522 1.36 -20.12 -4.26
CA ARG A 522 2.12 -20.87 -5.29
C ARG A 522 2.44 -20.09 -6.57
N LEU A 523 1.90 -18.89 -6.79
CA LEU A 523 2.24 -18.11 -7.99
C LEU A 523 3.70 -17.65 -7.94
N ASN A 524 4.37 -17.58 -9.09
CA ASN A 524 5.76 -17.10 -9.18
C ASN A 524 5.92 -15.64 -8.68
N CYS A 525 4.84 -14.85 -8.67
CA CYS A 525 4.76 -13.50 -8.12
C CYS A 525 4.25 -13.41 -6.67
N ALA A 526 3.89 -14.55 -6.06
CA ALA A 526 3.35 -14.62 -4.70
C ALA A 526 4.27 -13.93 -3.69
N ALA A 527 5.54 -14.31 -3.67
CA ALA A 527 6.51 -13.78 -2.71
C ALA A 527 6.64 -12.26 -2.81
N GLY A 528 6.68 -11.72 -4.03
CA GLY A 528 6.72 -10.28 -4.27
C GLY A 528 5.48 -9.56 -3.74
N GLY A 529 4.29 -10.14 -3.97
CA GLY A 529 3.03 -9.63 -3.43
C GLY A 529 3.00 -9.66 -1.90
N PHE A 530 3.39 -10.77 -1.26
CA PHE A 530 3.45 -10.87 0.21
C PHE A 530 4.51 -9.94 0.83
N ILE A 531 5.67 -9.74 0.19
CA ILE A 531 6.70 -8.77 0.62
C ILE A 531 6.15 -7.34 0.50
N SER A 532 5.55 -7.00 -0.64
CA SER A 532 5.00 -5.66 -0.87
C SER A 532 3.87 -5.33 0.11
N ASN A 533 2.99 -6.29 0.38
CA ASN A 533 1.92 -6.15 1.38
C ASN A 533 2.49 -6.00 2.81
N LYS A 534 3.36 -6.94 3.25
CA LYS A 534 3.94 -6.95 4.61
C LYS A 534 4.68 -5.67 4.98
N TYR A 535 5.40 -5.05 4.04
CA TYR A 535 6.21 -3.84 4.28
C TYR A 535 5.60 -2.57 3.67
N GLY A 536 4.39 -2.66 3.12
CA GLY A 536 3.68 -1.55 2.49
C GLY A 536 4.39 -0.93 1.27
N PHE A 537 5.18 -1.71 0.52
CA PHE A 537 5.85 -1.21 -0.70
C PHE A 537 4.85 -1.09 -1.86
N MET A 538 4.93 0.03 -2.59
CA MET A 538 3.96 0.43 -3.62
C MET A 538 4.62 0.70 -4.99
N GLY A 539 5.93 0.49 -5.13
CA GLY A 539 6.61 0.51 -6.42
C GLY A 539 6.35 -0.75 -7.25
N PRO A 540 7.00 -0.89 -8.44
CA PRO A 540 6.82 -2.04 -9.31
C PRO A 540 7.15 -3.36 -8.61
N CYS A 541 6.15 -4.24 -8.50
CA CYS A 541 6.24 -5.58 -7.92
C CYS A 541 5.97 -6.65 -9.00
N TYR A 542 6.98 -7.44 -9.35
CA TYR A 542 6.85 -8.52 -10.33
C TYR A 542 7.98 -9.56 -10.20
N SER A 543 7.85 -10.67 -10.93
CA SER A 543 8.88 -11.71 -11.01
C SER A 543 9.44 -11.82 -12.42
N VAL A 544 10.71 -12.21 -12.53
CA VAL A 544 11.39 -12.51 -13.79
C VAL A 544 11.85 -13.96 -13.83
N SER A 545 11.97 -14.51 -15.04
CA SER A 545 12.43 -15.87 -15.29
C SER A 545 13.25 -15.91 -16.58
N ALA A 546 14.48 -16.40 -16.46
CA ALA A 546 15.49 -16.56 -17.49
C ALA A 546 16.40 -17.77 -17.18
N ALA A 547 15.82 -18.82 -16.56
CA ALA A 547 16.51 -20.00 -16.03
C ALA A 547 17.75 -19.62 -15.19
N CYS A 548 18.93 -20.15 -15.49
CA CYS A 548 20.16 -19.89 -14.73
C CYS A 548 20.59 -18.41 -14.67
N ALA A 549 19.99 -17.51 -15.46
CA ALA A 549 20.25 -16.07 -15.43
C ALA A 549 19.22 -15.24 -14.64
N THR A 550 18.18 -15.86 -14.09
CA THR A 550 17.01 -15.21 -13.45
C THR A 550 17.38 -14.15 -12.41
N SER A 551 18.35 -14.41 -11.52
CA SER A 551 18.82 -13.45 -10.51
C SER A 551 19.56 -12.24 -11.12
N LEU A 552 20.39 -12.46 -12.15
CA LEU A 552 21.09 -11.38 -12.85
C LEU A 552 20.14 -10.50 -13.67
N VAL A 553 19.07 -11.07 -14.23
CA VAL A 553 18.00 -10.31 -14.91
C VAL A 553 17.22 -9.45 -13.92
N ALA A 554 16.92 -9.98 -12.72
CA ALA A 554 16.25 -9.20 -11.67
C ALA A 554 17.11 -8.00 -11.21
N ILE A 555 18.40 -8.23 -10.97
CA ILE A 555 19.39 -7.19 -10.62
C ILE A 555 19.54 -6.16 -11.75
N PHE A 556 19.61 -6.60 -13.01
CA PHE A 556 19.68 -5.71 -14.17
C PHE A 556 18.45 -4.78 -14.22
N ASN A 557 17.24 -5.35 -14.13
CA ASN A 557 16.00 -4.57 -14.17
C ASN A 557 15.93 -3.53 -13.04
N ALA A 558 16.28 -3.93 -11.81
CA ALA A 558 16.36 -3.01 -10.68
C ALA A 558 17.33 -1.85 -10.94
N ILE A 559 18.54 -2.14 -11.45
CA ILE A 559 19.54 -1.13 -11.81
C ILE A 559 19.03 -0.16 -12.89
N GLN A 560 18.27 -0.63 -13.89
CA GLN A 560 17.67 0.27 -14.89
C GLN A 560 16.56 1.13 -14.29
N MET A 561 15.67 0.57 -13.47
CA MET A 561 14.58 1.32 -12.85
C MET A 561 15.08 2.39 -11.87
N ILE A 562 16.18 2.12 -11.15
CA ILE A 562 16.86 3.12 -10.30
C ILE A 562 17.47 4.23 -11.16
N ARG A 563 18.27 3.87 -12.18
CA ARG A 563 18.93 4.86 -13.06
C ARG A 563 17.98 5.74 -13.87
N ASN A 564 16.81 5.22 -14.21
CA ASN A 564 15.76 5.95 -14.92
C ASN A 564 14.82 6.71 -13.97
N GLY A 565 15.08 6.70 -12.65
CA GLY A 565 14.31 7.44 -11.66
C GLY A 565 12.91 6.86 -11.38
N VAL A 566 12.61 5.63 -11.80
CA VAL A 566 11.31 4.97 -11.57
C VAL A 566 11.15 4.62 -10.09
N ILE A 567 12.21 4.11 -9.46
CA ILE A 567 12.32 3.80 -8.03
C ILE A 567 13.64 4.34 -7.49
N ASP A 568 13.75 4.45 -6.16
CA ASP A 568 15.02 4.79 -5.50
C ASP A 568 15.73 3.54 -4.95
N VAL A 569 14.95 2.53 -4.52
CA VAL A 569 15.45 1.27 -3.96
C VAL A 569 14.65 0.09 -4.52
N ALA A 570 15.28 -1.08 -4.56
CA ALA A 570 14.65 -2.33 -4.95
C ALA A 570 15.01 -3.46 -3.96
N VAL A 571 14.01 -4.24 -3.56
CA VAL A 571 14.23 -5.60 -3.02
C VAL A 571 14.40 -6.53 -4.21
N VAL A 572 15.52 -7.26 -4.27
CA VAL A 572 15.88 -8.09 -5.43
C VAL A 572 16.41 -9.45 -4.96
N GLY A 573 15.86 -10.52 -5.52
CA GLY A 573 16.29 -11.89 -5.22
C GLY A 573 15.12 -12.87 -5.19
N GLY A 574 15.38 -14.10 -4.77
CA GLY A 574 14.37 -15.14 -4.66
C GLY A 574 14.97 -16.45 -4.17
N GLY A 575 14.09 -17.32 -3.66
CA GLY A 575 14.40 -18.69 -3.30
C GLY A 575 13.72 -19.65 -4.28
N GLU A 576 14.49 -20.54 -4.90
CA GLU A 576 13.95 -21.67 -5.65
C GLU A 576 13.58 -22.81 -4.68
N GLU A 577 12.76 -23.77 -5.13
CA GLU A 577 12.27 -24.88 -4.29
C GLU A 577 13.30 -26.02 -4.18
N TYR A 578 12.94 -27.09 -3.46
CA TYR A 578 13.79 -28.27 -3.37
C TYR A 578 13.76 -29.10 -4.66
N LEU A 579 14.95 -29.50 -5.12
CA LEU A 579 15.10 -30.53 -6.16
C LEU A 579 14.31 -31.79 -5.79
N SER A 580 13.70 -32.41 -6.80
CA SER A 580 12.80 -33.56 -6.67
C SER A 580 13.22 -34.69 -7.63
N PRO A 581 12.71 -35.93 -7.46
CA PRO A 581 12.96 -37.05 -8.37
C PRO A 581 12.80 -36.73 -9.86
N ALA A 582 11.80 -35.94 -10.23
CA ALA A 582 11.52 -35.57 -11.63
C ALA A 582 12.70 -34.81 -12.26
N HIS A 583 13.20 -33.76 -11.59
CA HIS A 583 14.34 -32.98 -12.06
C HIS A 583 15.59 -33.84 -12.30
N PHE A 584 15.86 -34.83 -11.43
CA PHE A 584 16.98 -35.75 -11.61
C PHE A 584 16.83 -36.58 -12.89
N ILE A 585 15.63 -37.11 -13.17
CA ILE A 585 15.35 -37.89 -14.38
C ILE A 585 15.41 -37.00 -15.63
N GLU A 586 14.79 -35.82 -15.59
CA GLU A 586 14.75 -34.86 -16.72
C GLU A 586 16.15 -34.35 -17.11
N PHE A 587 16.96 -33.91 -16.14
CA PHE A 587 18.33 -33.49 -16.42
C PHE A 587 19.26 -34.67 -16.74
N SER A 588 18.98 -35.89 -16.28
CA SER A 588 19.66 -37.09 -16.77
C SER A 588 19.33 -37.38 -18.23
N ALA A 589 18.06 -37.27 -18.65
CA ALA A 589 17.64 -37.44 -20.04
C ALA A 589 18.26 -36.40 -20.98
N LEU A 590 18.48 -35.17 -20.50
CA LEU A 590 19.24 -34.12 -21.22
C LEU A 590 20.76 -34.36 -21.23
N GLY A 591 21.29 -35.31 -20.46
CA GLY A 591 22.71 -35.61 -20.42
C GLY A 591 23.59 -34.56 -19.71
N VAL A 592 23.02 -33.71 -18.85
CA VAL A 592 23.73 -32.54 -18.27
C VAL A 592 24.21 -32.72 -16.83
N LEU A 593 23.86 -33.83 -16.16
CA LEU A 593 24.22 -34.08 -14.76
C LEU A 593 25.62 -34.68 -14.59
N ALA A 594 26.13 -34.62 -13.36
CA ALA A 594 27.36 -35.30 -12.98
C ALA A 594 27.21 -36.84 -13.08
N GLY A 595 28.27 -37.52 -13.51
CA GLY A 595 28.31 -38.98 -13.62
C GLY A 595 28.07 -39.55 -15.01
N ILE A 596 27.74 -38.74 -16.02
CA ILE A 596 27.45 -39.22 -17.40
C ILE A 596 28.58 -40.06 -18.03
N MET A 597 29.83 -39.87 -17.63
CA MET A 597 30.96 -40.67 -18.11
C MET A 597 31.11 -42.04 -17.40
N GLY A 598 30.19 -42.40 -16.50
CA GLY A 598 30.25 -43.62 -15.68
C GLY A 598 31.37 -43.67 -14.63
N VAL A 599 32.26 -42.66 -14.61
CA VAL A 599 33.41 -42.60 -13.69
C VAL A 599 32.93 -42.23 -12.27
N PRO A 600 33.12 -43.09 -11.25
CA PRO A 600 32.78 -42.75 -9.88
C PRO A 600 33.71 -41.63 -9.35
N ARG A 601 33.10 -40.62 -8.73
CA ARG A 601 33.78 -39.47 -8.10
C ARG A 601 33.11 -39.18 -6.75
N PRO A 602 33.84 -38.69 -5.73
CA PRO A 602 33.22 -38.29 -4.48
C PRO A 602 32.31 -37.05 -4.70
N PRO A 603 31.24 -36.84 -3.90
CA PRO A 603 30.24 -35.80 -4.19
C PRO A 603 30.80 -34.37 -4.36
N ARG A 604 31.82 -34.01 -3.58
CA ARG A 604 32.55 -32.73 -3.69
C ARG A 604 33.23 -32.47 -5.04
N GLU A 605 33.45 -33.51 -5.84
CA GLU A 605 34.11 -33.46 -7.16
C GLU A 605 33.09 -33.70 -8.30
N ALA A 606 31.79 -33.62 -8.02
CA ALA A 606 30.73 -33.73 -9.02
C ALA A 606 30.61 -32.48 -9.91
N SER A 607 30.83 -31.29 -9.36
CA SER A 607 30.92 -30.04 -10.12
C SER A 607 32.39 -29.62 -10.26
N ARG A 608 32.90 -29.62 -11.50
CA ARG A 608 34.29 -29.32 -11.83
C ARG A 608 34.37 -28.28 -12.95
N PRO A 609 34.09 -26.99 -12.66
CA PRO A 609 34.24 -25.92 -13.64
C PRO A 609 35.71 -25.79 -14.08
N PHE A 610 35.93 -25.58 -15.38
CA PHE A 610 37.25 -25.41 -16.01
C PHE A 610 38.24 -26.58 -15.89
N ASP A 611 37.81 -27.74 -15.37
CA ASP A 611 38.67 -28.92 -15.27
C ASP A 611 38.86 -29.62 -16.62
N ARG A 612 40.12 -29.96 -16.95
CA ARG A 612 40.51 -30.62 -18.20
C ARG A 612 39.92 -32.04 -18.35
N TYR A 613 39.58 -32.70 -17.25
CA TYR A 613 39.12 -34.10 -17.21
C TYR A 613 37.65 -34.21 -16.77
N ARG A 614 36.86 -33.14 -16.96
CA ARG A 614 35.44 -33.06 -16.55
C ARG A 614 34.60 -34.20 -17.13
#